data_AF-A0A7Y0PP48-F1
#
_entry.id   AF-A0A7Y0PP48-F1
#
_cell.length_a   1.000
_cell.length_b   1.000
_cell.length_c   1.000
_cell.angle_alpha   90.00
_cell.angle_beta   90.00
_cell.angle_gamma   90.00
#
_symmetry.space_group_name_H-M   'P 1'
#
loop_
_entity.id
_entity.type
_entity.pdbx_description
1 polymer ?
#
loop_
_entity_poly.entity_id
_entity_poly.type
_entity_poly.pdbx_seq_one_letter_code
_entity_poly.pdbx_strand_id
1 'polypeptide(L)'
;MNFQQQKIQNKYRKMIKENKQKRSRILEIILFLLLILLSFRFLFPNALNHNYIESYNEGARWLVVTSEIENKLKISSIHYENVSLDEDSQLITYYIKTSLSANNREKSTKLINQTNKIIVSNKLPSLLKEDQRYEIIVLGKENEILKSKAF
;
A
#
# COMPACT_ATOMS: atom_id res chain seq x y z
N MET A 1 -26.26 62.29 36.11
CA MET A 1 -25.75 61.31 35.13
C MET A 1 -26.71 60.12 35.13
N ASN A 2 -27.29 59.74 33.99
CA ASN A 2 -28.46 58.86 33.93
C ASN A 2 -28.06 57.39 34.19
N PHE A 3 -28.73 56.71 35.13
CA PHE A 3 -28.42 55.33 35.57
C PHE A 3 -28.43 54.33 34.40
N GLN A 4 -29.30 54.57 33.41
CA GLN A 4 -29.35 53.74 32.21
C GLN A 4 -28.08 53.85 31.34
N GLN A 5 -27.48 55.05 31.25
CA GLN A 5 -26.26 55.26 30.48
C GLN A 5 -25.06 54.54 31.12
N GLN A 6 -24.98 54.51 32.46
CA GLN A 6 -23.94 53.77 33.18
C GLN A 6 -24.07 52.25 32.98
N LYS A 7 -25.30 51.72 32.99
CA LYS A 7 -25.55 50.29 32.74
C LYS A 7 -25.11 49.87 31.33
N ILE A 8 -25.37 50.71 30.32
CA ILE A 8 -24.95 50.48 28.94
C ILE A 8 -23.42 50.50 28.83
N GLN A 9 -22.75 51.51 29.41
CA GLN A 9 -21.28 51.59 29.38
C GLN A 9 -20.60 50.40 30.05
N ASN A 10 -21.12 49.95 31.19
CA ASN A 10 -20.58 48.77 31.89
C ASN A 10 -20.78 47.48 31.07
N LYS A 11 -21.91 47.34 30.36
CA LYS A 11 -22.14 46.21 29.43
C LYS A 11 -21.12 46.22 28.29
N TYR A 12 -20.87 47.38 27.68
CA TYR A 12 -19.86 47.52 26.63
C TYR A 12 -18.44 47.21 27.12
N ARG A 13 -18.05 47.72 28.29
CA ARG A 13 -16.73 47.43 28.89
C ARG A 13 -16.53 45.93 29.17
N LYS A 14 -17.58 45.26 29.65
CA LYS A 14 -17.55 43.81 29.91
C LYS A 14 -17.40 43.02 28.61
N MET A 15 -18.17 43.36 27.57
CA MET A 15 -18.06 42.74 26.24
C MET A 15 -16.67 42.90 25.63
N ILE A 16 -16.08 44.10 25.70
CA ILE A 16 -14.73 44.36 25.17
C ILE A 16 -13.69 43.51 25.91
N LYS A 17 -13.80 43.40 27.24
CA LYS A 17 -12.86 42.63 28.06
C LYS A 17 -12.95 41.12 27.77
N GLU A 18 -14.17 40.57 27.66
CA GLU A 18 -14.40 39.17 27.30
C GLU A 18 -13.90 38.86 25.88
N ASN A 19 -14.10 39.77 24.92
CA ASN A 19 -13.65 39.57 23.55
C ASN A 19 -12.12 39.63 23.42
N LYS A 20 -11.46 40.51 24.17
CA LYS A 20 -9.99 40.58 24.27
C LYS A 20 -9.42 39.29 24.87
N GLN A 21 -10.06 38.76 25.91
CA GLN A 21 -9.64 37.51 26.55
C GLN A 21 -9.81 36.29 25.64
N LYS A 22 -10.93 36.21 24.89
CA LYS A 22 -11.13 35.17 23.87
C LYS A 22 -10.06 35.22 22.78
N ARG A 23 -9.75 36.42 22.26
CA ARG A 23 -8.70 36.59 21.23
C ARG A 23 -7.32 36.15 21.71
N SER A 24 -6.93 36.47 22.95
CA SER A 24 -5.66 36.01 23.53
C SER A 24 -5.57 34.48 23.56
N ARG A 25 -6.62 33.81 24.04
CA ARG A 25 -6.66 32.34 24.08
C ARG A 25 -6.60 31.69 22.71
N ILE A 26 -7.26 32.27 21.71
CA ILE A 26 -7.19 31.77 20.33
C ILE A 26 -5.76 31.87 19.79
N LEU A 27 -5.06 32.99 20.05
CA LEU A 27 -3.66 33.15 19.64
C LEU A 27 -2.73 32.16 20.35
N GLU A 28 -2.94 31.92 21.64
CA GLU A 28 -2.19 30.91 22.41
C GLU A 28 -2.38 29.49 21.85
N ILE A 29 -3.62 29.12 21.48
CA ILE A 29 -3.91 27.81 20.87
C ILE A 29 -3.22 27.67 19.51
N ILE A 30 -3.28 28.71 18.66
CA ILE A 30 -2.62 28.70 17.36
C ILE A 30 -1.10 28.56 17.52
N LEU A 31 -0.51 29.28 18.47
CA LEU A 31 0.92 29.19 18.78
C LEU A 31 1.32 27.77 19.22
N PHE A 32 0.51 27.15 20.08
CA PHE A 32 0.73 25.76 20.52
C PHE A 32 0.66 24.78 19.34
N LEU A 33 -0.33 24.93 18.46
CA LEU A 33 -0.47 24.12 17.25
C LEU A 33 0.76 24.25 16.32
N LEU A 34 1.27 25.47 16.18
CA LEU A 34 2.46 25.76 15.38
C LEU A 34 3.73 25.13 15.98
N LEU A 35 3.88 25.17 17.32
CA LEU A 35 4.96 24.51 18.03
C LEU A 35 4.90 22.98 17.90
N ILE A 36 3.70 22.39 17.98
CA ILE A 36 3.50 20.94 17.77
C ILE A 36 3.93 20.56 16.34
N LEU A 37 3.50 21.32 15.34
CA LEU A 37 3.90 21.10 13.94
C LEU A 37 5.42 21.22 13.75
N LEU A 38 6.06 22.19 14.41
CA LEU A 38 7.50 22.38 14.35
C LEU A 38 8.25 21.21 15.01
N SER A 39 7.77 20.74 16.16
CA SER A 39 8.35 19.62 16.90
C SER A 39 8.27 18.29 16.13
N PHE A 40 7.21 18.12 15.32
CA PHE A 40 7.03 16.93 14.50
C PHE A 40 8.18 16.73 13.49
N ARG A 41 8.72 17.83 12.93
CA ARG A 41 9.88 17.77 12.03
C ARG A 41 11.19 17.39 12.73
N PHE A 42 11.31 17.68 14.03
CA PHE A 42 12.49 17.36 14.82
C PHE A 42 12.44 15.94 15.39
N LEU A 43 11.25 15.47 15.79
CA LEU A 43 11.03 14.14 16.35
C LEU A 43 10.99 13.05 15.27
N PHE A 44 10.57 13.38 14.05
CA PHE A 44 10.46 12.43 12.95
C PHE A 44 11.23 12.90 11.70
N PRO A 45 12.56 13.11 11.78
CA PRO A 45 13.36 13.58 10.64
C PRO A 45 13.30 12.62 9.44
N ASN A 46 13.02 11.34 9.70
CA ASN A 46 12.99 10.27 8.71
C ASN A 46 11.58 9.86 8.25
N ALA A 47 10.51 10.45 8.77
CA ALA A 47 9.14 10.08 8.36
C ALA A 47 8.79 10.53 6.92
N LEU A 48 9.62 11.38 6.32
CA LEU A 48 9.52 11.81 4.92
C LEU A 48 10.65 11.23 4.05
N ASN A 49 11.34 10.18 4.50
CA ASN A 49 12.36 9.52 3.69
C ASN A 49 11.70 8.87 2.46
N HIS A 50 12.03 9.41 1.28
CA HIS A 50 11.53 8.96 -0.03
C HIS A 50 11.78 7.47 -0.30
N ASN A 51 12.83 6.89 0.27
CA ASN A 51 13.19 5.48 0.05
C ASN A 51 12.10 4.49 0.50
N TYR A 52 11.26 4.85 1.49
CA TYR A 52 10.16 3.98 1.93
C TYR A 52 8.98 4.00 0.94
N ILE A 53 8.82 5.09 0.19
CA ILE A 53 7.76 5.23 -0.81
C ILE A 53 8.12 4.42 -2.07
N GLU A 54 9.39 4.41 -2.48
CA GLU A 54 9.85 3.58 -3.61
C GLU A 54 9.76 2.08 -3.32
N SER A 55 10.24 1.60 -2.16
CA SER A 55 10.17 0.17 -1.83
C SER A 55 8.74 -0.33 -1.64
N TYR A 56 7.85 0.50 -1.09
CA TYR A 56 6.41 0.17 -1.00
C TYR A 56 5.77 0.06 -2.39
N ASN A 57 6.27 0.82 -3.37
CA ASN A 57 5.77 0.79 -4.75
C ASN A 57 6.23 -0.48 -5.50
N GLU A 58 7.44 -0.98 -5.24
CA GLU A 58 7.97 -2.18 -5.91
C GLU A 58 7.22 -3.46 -5.52
N GLY A 59 7.11 -3.78 -4.22
CA GLY A 59 6.37 -4.96 -3.74
C GLY A 59 4.88 -4.90 -4.10
N ALA A 60 4.28 -3.70 -4.02
CA ALA A 60 2.88 -3.51 -4.43
C ALA A 60 2.65 -3.83 -5.91
N ARG A 61 3.62 -3.60 -6.80
CA ARG A 61 3.47 -3.92 -8.23
C ARG A 61 3.43 -5.43 -8.47
N TRP A 62 4.22 -6.21 -7.75
CA TRP A 62 4.13 -7.68 -7.81
C TRP A 62 2.76 -8.17 -7.34
N LEU A 63 2.23 -7.59 -6.26
CA LEU A 63 0.89 -7.93 -5.78
C LEU A 63 -0.22 -7.53 -6.76
N VAL A 64 -0.16 -6.33 -7.35
CA VAL A 64 -1.19 -5.83 -8.28
C VAL A 64 -1.29 -6.70 -9.54
N VAL A 65 -0.17 -7.20 -10.06
CA VAL A 65 -0.16 -8.04 -11.27
C VAL A 65 -0.84 -9.40 -11.04
N THR A 66 -0.98 -9.84 -9.78
CA THR A 66 -1.71 -11.07 -9.42
C THR A 66 -3.15 -11.05 -9.95
N SER A 67 -3.84 -9.90 -9.92
CA SER A 67 -5.19 -9.78 -10.48
C SER A 67 -5.24 -9.90 -12.01
N GLU A 68 -4.20 -9.41 -12.71
CA GLU A 68 -4.12 -9.58 -14.17
C GLU A 68 -3.85 -11.05 -14.55
N ILE A 69 -2.97 -11.72 -13.77
CA ILE A 69 -2.72 -13.16 -13.90
C ILE A 69 -4.02 -13.93 -13.69
N GLU A 70 -4.74 -13.67 -12.60
CA GLU A 70 -6.02 -14.31 -12.29
C GLU A 70 -7.00 -14.17 -13.46
N ASN A 71 -7.22 -12.94 -13.94
CA ASN A 71 -8.16 -12.68 -15.03
C ASN A 71 -7.79 -13.43 -16.31
N LYS A 72 -6.51 -13.45 -16.71
CA LYS A 72 -6.08 -14.15 -17.93
C LYS A 72 -6.10 -15.67 -17.79
N LEU A 73 -5.71 -16.21 -16.64
CA LEU A 73 -5.68 -17.67 -16.43
C LEU A 73 -7.09 -18.24 -16.30
N LYS A 74 -8.00 -17.53 -15.63
CA LYS A 74 -9.42 -17.92 -15.51
C LYS A 74 -10.11 -18.04 -16.87
N ILE A 75 -9.75 -17.19 -17.84
CA ILE A 75 -10.29 -17.26 -19.20
C ILE A 75 -9.62 -18.38 -20.01
N SER A 76 -8.31 -18.58 -19.84
CA SER A 76 -7.52 -19.46 -20.72
C SER A 76 -7.39 -20.91 -20.25
N SER A 77 -7.77 -21.22 -19.01
CA SER A 77 -7.72 -22.56 -18.44
C SER A 77 -8.93 -22.85 -17.57
N ILE A 78 -9.73 -23.84 -17.96
CA ILE A 78 -10.85 -24.36 -17.14
C ILE A 78 -10.39 -25.00 -15.82
N HIS A 79 -9.10 -25.34 -15.72
CA HIS A 79 -8.54 -26.00 -14.54
C HIS A 79 -7.92 -25.02 -13.55
N TYR A 80 -7.86 -23.74 -13.88
CA TYR A 80 -7.36 -22.72 -12.97
C TYR A 80 -8.32 -22.53 -11.79
N GLU A 81 -7.78 -22.45 -10.58
CA GLU A 81 -8.55 -22.19 -9.36
C GLU A 81 -8.20 -20.82 -8.76
N ASN A 82 -6.90 -20.59 -8.50
CA ASN A 82 -6.44 -19.37 -7.83
C ASN A 82 -4.96 -19.08 -8.16
N VAL A 83 -4.53 -17.84 -7.95
CA VAL A 83 -3.13 -17.44 -7.89
C VAL A 83 -2.86 -16.72 -6.57
N SER A 84 -1.75 -17.05 -5.92
CA SER A 84 -1.25 -16.33 -4.75
C SER A 84 0.20 -15.94 -4.94
N LEU A 85 0.63 -14.93 -4.21
CA LEU A 85 1.99 -14.41 -4.20
C LEU A 85 2.57 -14.59 -2.79
N ASP A 86 3.79 -15.09 -2.73
CA ASP A 86 4.62 -15.09 -1.54
C ASP A 86 5.91 -14.33 -1.86
N GLU A 87 6.38 -13.50 -0.93
CA GLU A 87 7.55 -12.65 -1.11
C GLU A 87 8.50 -12.85 0.07
N ASP A 88 9.66 -13.44 -0.23
CA ASP A 88 10.82 -13.48 0.66
C ASP A 88 11.88 -12.50 0.13
N SER A 89 12.78 -12.07 1.01
CA SER A 89 13.92 -11.20 0.77
C SER A 89 14.69 -11.48 -0.53
N GLN A 90 14.79 -12.75 -0.95
CA GLN A 90 15.53 -13.19 -2.15
C GLN A 90 14.64 -13.81 -3.24
N LEU A 91 13.37 -14.13 -2.95
CA LEU A 91 12.54 -14.92 -3.84
C LEU A 91 11.09 -14.44 -3.84
N ILE A 92 10.60 -14.11 -5.02
CA ILE A 92 9.19 -13.78 -5.25
C ILE A 92 8.50 -14.99 -5.89
N THR A 93 7.56 -15.62 -5.20
CA THR A 93 6.94 -16.87 -5.66
C THR A 93 5.48 -16.68 -6.00
N TYR A 94 5.11 -16.94 -7.25
CA TYR A 94 3.71 -17.09 -7.64
C TYR A 94 3.28 -18.55 -7.56
N TYR A 95 2.24 -18.83 -6.77
CA TYR A 95 1.60 -20.14 -6.72
C TYR A 95 0.32 -20.11 -7.53
N ILE A 96 0.26 -20.92 -8.58
CA ILE A 96 -0.93 -21.10 -9.43
C ILE A 96 -1.59 -22.41 -9.02
N LYS A 97 -2.72 -22.32 -8.32
CA LYS A 97 -3.50 -23.48 -7.91
C LYS A 97 -4.43 -23.94 -9.02
N THR A 98 -4.47 -25.25 -9.24
CA THR A 98 -5.25 -25.87 -10.31
C THR A 98 -5.90 -27.17 -9.88
N SER A 99 -6.95 -27.58 -10.60
CA SER A 99 -7.58 -28.90 -10.48
C SER A 99 -6.88 -29.98 -11.33
N LEU A 100 -5.68 -29.71 -11.84
CA LEU A 100 -4.91 -30.66 -12.65
C LEU A 100 -4.36 -31.79 -11.79
N SER A 101 -4.27 -32.99 -12.37
CA SER A 101 -3.52 -34.10 -11.79
C SER A 101 -2.05 -34.09 -12.21
N ALA A 102 -1.21 -34.74 -11.39
CA ALA A 102 0.24 -34.96 -11.58
C ALA A 102 0.72 -35.23 -13.02
N ASN A 103 -0.08 -35.93 -13.83
CA ASN A 103 0.32 -36.36 -15.18
C ASN A 103 0.20 -35.26 -16.26
N ASN A 104 -0.39 -34.09 -15.96
CA ASN A 104 -0.67 -33.04 -16.94
C ASN A 104 0.48 -32.02 -17.10
N ARG A 105 1.68 -32.49 -17.44
CA ARG A 105 2.90 -31.64 -17.55
C ARG A 105 2.83 -30.55 -18.61
N GLU A 106 2.14 -30.81 -19.72
CA GLU A 106 2.02 -29.82 -20.81
C GLU A 106 1.16 -28.62 -20.37
N LYS A 107 0.01 -28.90 -19.72
CA LYS A 107 -0.89 -27.87 -19.21
C LYS A 107 -0.21 -27.01 -18.13
N SER A 108 0.53 -27.61 -17.21
CA SER A 108 1.28 -26.86 -16.19
C SER A 108 2.38 -25.99 -16.81
N THR A 109 3.08 -26.48 -17.83
CA THR A 109 4.09 -25.69 -18.57
C THR A 109 3.45 -24.50 -19.29
N LYS A 110 2.27 -24.70 -19.89
CA LYS A 110 1.52 -23.61 -20.55
C LYS A 110 1.13 -22.51 -19.54
N LEU A 111 0.67 -22.89 -18.36
CA LEU A 111 0.33 -21.93 -17.28
C LEU A 111 1.55 -21.11 -16.85
N ILE A 112 2.71 -21.75 -16.62
CA ILE A 112 3.96 -21.05 -16.30
C ILE A 112 4.31 -20.04 -17.40
N ASN A 113 4.27 -20.46 -18.67
CA ASN A 113 4.62 -19.59 -19.79
C ASN A 113 3.66 -18.41 -19.94
N GLN A 114 2.36 -18.63 -19.72
CA GLN A 114 1.36 -17.57 -19.75
C GLN A 114 1.58 -16.57 -18.62
N THR A 115 1.79 -17.04 -17.40
CA THR A 115 2.07 -16.18 -16.24
C THR A 115 3.36 -15.40 -16.42
N ASN A 116 4.44 -16.06 -16.88
CA ASN A 116 5.70 -15.39 -17.16
C ASN A 116 5.55 -14.28 -18.21
N LYS A 117 4.75 -14.52 -19.26
CA LYS A 117 4.48 -13.50 -20.28
C LYS A 117 3.82 -12.26 -19.67
N ILE A 118 2.92 -12.43 -18.71
CA ILE A 118 2.23 -11.33 -18.02
C ILE A 118 3.20 -10.55 -17.12
N ILE A 119 4.04 -11.26 -16.36
CA ILE A 119 5.07 -10.69 -15.49
C ILE A 119 6.04 -9.83 -16.32
N VAL A 120 6.57 -10.39 -17.41
CA VAL A 120 7.50 -9.71 -18.31
C VAL A 120 6.82 -8.51 -19.00
N SER A 121 5.57 -8.63 -19.45
CA SER A 121 4.86 -7.51 -20.08
C SER A 121 4.62 -6.33 -19.13
N ASN A 122 4.51 -6.60 -17.83
CA ASN A 122 4.39 -5.58 -16.80
C ASN A 122 5.73 -5.00 -16.34
N LYS A 123 6.84 -5.42 -16.97
CA LYS A 123 8.22 -5.00 -16.67
C LYS A 123 8.63 -5.30 -15.23
N LEU A 124 8.02 -6.30 -14.59
CA LEU A 124 8.35 -6.66 -13.20
C LEU A 124 9.80 -7.16 -13.02
N PRO A 125 10.42 -7.91 -13.96
CA PRO A 125 11.80 -8.35 -13.79
C PRO A 125 12.81 -7.19 -13.65
N SER A 126 12.49 -6.00 -14.17
CA SER A 126 13.34 -4.81 -13.99
C SER A 126 13.30 -4.22 -12.57
N LEU A 127 12.38 -4.70 -11.73
CA LEU A 127 12.25 -4.31 -10.33
C LEU A 127 13.01 -5.25 -9.38
N LEU A 128 13.60 -6.33 -9.91
CA LEU A 128 14.38 -7.26 -9.09
C LEU A 128 15.71 -6.61 -8.71
N LYS A 129 16.10 -6.79 -7.44
CA LYS A 129 17.46 -6.50 -6.98
C LYS A 129 18.44 -7.54 -7.55
N GLU A 130 19.75 -7.24 -7.53
CA GLU A 130 20.79 -8.08 -8.16
C GLU A 130 20.74 -9.57 -7.77
N ASP A 131 20.36 -9.88 -6.52
CA ASP A 131 20.25 -11.25 -6.00
C ASP A 131 18.81 -11.77 -5.88
N GLN A 132 17.81 -10.98 -6.31
CA GLN A 132 16.41 -11.40 -6.27
C GLN A 132 16.02 -12.10 -7.56
N ARG A 133 15.25 -13.18 -7.41
CA ARG A 133 14.65 -13.93 -8.50
C ARG A 133 13.19 -14.16 -8.25
N TYR A 134 12.46 -14.58 -9.29
CA TYR A 134 11.08 -15.01 -9.12
C TYR A 134 10.85 -16.43 -9.60
N GLU A 135 9.90 -17.10 -8.99
CA GLU A 135 9.53 -18.47 -9.31
C GLU A 135 8.03 -18.57 -9.53
N ILE A 136 7.64 -19.40 -10.50
CA ILE A 136 6.25 -19.72 -10.77
C ILE A 136 6.06 -21.20 -10.51
N ILE A 137 5.22 -21.51 -9.53
CA ILE A 137 4.90 -22.86 -9.08
C ILE A 137 3.45 -23.16 -9.45
N VAL A 138 3.22 -24.23 -10.21
CA VAL A 138 1.87 -24.74 -10.51
C VAL A 138 1.57 -25.88 -9.56
N LEU A 139 0.54 -25.69 -8.74
CA LEU A 139 0.02 -26.68 -7.80
C LEU A 139 -1.16 -27.43 -8.41
N GLY A 140 -1.17 -28.74 -8.21
CA GLY A 140 -2.23 -29.64 -8.64
C GLY A 140 -3.37 -29.73 -7.64
N LYS A 141 -4.28 -30.66 -7.91
CA LYS A 141 -5.52 -30.86 -7.14
C LYS A 141 -5.27 -31.14 -5.67
N GLU A 142 -4.18 -31.84 -5.34
CA GLU A 142 -3.79 -32.21 -3.97
C GLU A 142 -2.73 -31.25 -3.39
N ASN A 143 -2.59 -30.06 -3.99
CA ASN A 143 -1.52 -29.09 -3.74
C ASN A 143 -0.11 -29.67 -3.99
N GLU A 144 0.00 -30.73 -4.79
CA GLU A 144 1.28 -31.26 -5.24
C GLU A 144 1.91 -30.32 -6.26
N ILE A 145 3.25 -30.19 -6.25
CA ILE A 145 3.94 -29.37 -7.24
C ILE A 145 3.96 -30.11 -8.58
N LEU A 146 3.16 -29.64 -9.53
CA LEU A 146 3.12 -30.19 -10.89
C LEU A 146 4.32 -29.74 -11.71
N LYS A 147 4.69 -28.47 -11.55
CA LYS A 147 5.83 -27.86 -12.22
C LYS A 147 6.26 -26.63 -11.45
N SER A 148 7.56 -26.41 -11.39
CA SER A 148 8.15 -25.15 -10.98
C SER A 148 9.13 -24.66 -12.03
N LYS A 149 9.27 -23.34 -12.14
CA LYS A 149 10.33 -22.69 -12.91
C LYS A 149 10.69 -21.34 -12.29
N ALA A 150 11.97 -21.20 -11.93
CA ALA A 150 12.60 -19.94 -11.56
C ALA A 150 13.08 -19.18 -12.80
N PHE A 151 13.11 -17.86 -12.70
CA PHE A 151 13.49 -16.90 -13.73
C PHE A 151 14.39 -15.81 -13.17
#